data_AF-A0A1E4S5B9-F1
#
_entry.id   AF-A0A1E4S5B9-F1
#
_cell.length_a   1.000
_cell.length_b   1.000
_cell.length_c   1.000
_cell.angle_alpha   90.00
_cell.angle_beta   90.00
_cell.angle_gamma   90.00
#
_symmetry.space_group_name_H-M   'P 1'
#
loop_
_entity.id
_entity.type
_entity.pdbx_description
1 polymer ?
#
loop_
_entity_poly.entity_id
_entity_poly.type
_entity_poly.pdbx_seq_one_letter_code
_entity_poly.pdbx_strand_id
1 'polypeptide(L)'
;MVNESTREQTPDTVEEEEVDDDEPDEWDKRINNTGCAAENLKLTLCHADTGDWRKCTKEMEEFKKCWELNKNNVRTSTVDSDEKF
;
A
#
# COMPACT_ATOMS: atom_id res chain seq x y z
N MET A 1 37.85 -20.21 -22.08
CA MET A 1 36.64 -21.03 -21.85
C MET A 1 36.22 -20.72 -20.43
N VAL A 2 35.19 -19.87 -20.26
CA VAL A 2 34.69 -19.49 -18.94
C VAL A 2 33.80 -20.63 -18.46
N ASN A 3 34.15 -21.23 -17.32
CA ASN A 3 33.38 -22.30 -16.71
C ASN A 3 32.22 -21.65 -15.93
N GLU A 4 30.99 -21.95 -16.35
CA GLU A 4 29.75 -21.54 -15.69
C GLU A 4 29.74 -22.05 -14.24
N SER A 5 29.86 -21.09 -13.32
CA SER A 5 29.58 -21.29 -11.90
C SER A 5 28.07 -21.32 -11.74
N THR A 6 27.51 -22.53 -11.67
CA THR A 6 26.11 -22.81 -11.37
C THR A 6 25.73 -22.13 -10.05
N ARG A 7 25.00 -21.02 -10.12
CA ARG A 7 24.33 -20.43 -8.95
C ARG A 7 23.04 -21.22 -8.76
N GLU A 8 23.02 -22.03 -7.72
CA GLU A 8 21.86 -22.79 -7.28
C GLU A 8 20.64 -21.85 -7.15
N GLN A 9 19.59 -22.14 -7.91
CA GLN A 9 18.30 -21.50 -7.77
C GLN A 9 17.64 -22.12 -6.54
N THR A 10 17.58 -21.36 -5.45
CA THR A 10 16.69 -21.66 -4.34
C THR A 10 15.26 -21.40 -4.81
N PRO A 11 14.31 -22.32 -4.60
CA PRO A 11 12.91 -22.07 -4.91
C PRO A 11 12.36 -21.12 -3.84
N ASP A 12 12.36 -19.82 -4.12
CA ASP A 12 11.46 -18.89 -3.45
C ASP A 12 10.06 -19.26 -3.91
N THR A 13 9.41 -20.12 -3.14
CA THR A 13 7.99 -20.41 -3.25
C THR A 13 7.26 -19.12 -2.92
N VAL A 14 6.96 -18.32 -3.94
CA VAL A 14 5.82 -17.41 -3.88
C VAL A 14 4.61 -18.32 -3.82
N GLU A 15 4.13 -18.60 -2.61
CA GLU A 15 2.78 -19.11 -2.42
C GLU A 15 1.86 -18.03 -3.00
N GLU A 16 1.43 -18.21 -4.25
CA GLU A 16 0.21 -17.59 -4.76
C GLU A 16 -0.92 -18.18 -3.91
N GLU A 17 -1.21 -17.53 -2.77
CA GLU A 17 -2.47 -17.74 -2.08
C GLU A 17 -3.56 -17.51 -3.14
N GLU A 18 -4.36 -18.54 -3.42
CA GLU A 18 -5.53 -18.40 -4.27
C GLU A 18 -6.47 -17.41 -3.59
N VAL A 19 -6.38 -16.14 -3.99
CA VAL A 19 -7.24 -15.07 -3.55
C VAL A 19 -8.64 -15.46 -4.02
N ASP A 20 -9.51 -15.83 -3.08
CA ASP A 20 -10.94 -15.85 -3.33
C ASP A 20 -11.31 -14.44 -3.83
N ASP A 21 -11.60 -14.31 -5.14
CA ASP A 21 -11.81 -13.02 -5.85
C ASP A 21 -12.93 -12.17 -5.23
N ASP A 22 -13.72 -12.78 -4.33
CA ASP A 22 -14.79 -12.14 -3.59
C ASP A 22 -14.32 -11.45 -2.28
N GLU A 23 -13.09 -11.69 -1.80
CA GLU A 23 -12.54 -11.03 -0.59
C GLU A 23 -11.62 -9.84 -0.90
N PRO A 24 -11.78 -8.69 -0.22
CA PRO A 24 -10.82 -7.59 -0.33
C PRO A 24 -9.44 -8.01 0.18
N ASP A 25 -8.39 -7.61 -0.54
CA ASP A 25 -7.01 -7.88 -0.13
C ASP A 25 -6.68 -7.15 1.20
N GLU A 26 -5.50 -7.42 1.77
CA GLU A 26 -5.13 -6.77 3.03
C GLU A 26 -5.09 -5.23 2.95
N TRP A 27 -4.70 -4.68 1.80
CA TRP A 27 -4.62 -3.24 1.60
C TRP A 27 -6.02 -2.62 1.48
N ASP A 28 -6.92 -3.26 0.75
CA ASP A 28 -8.32 -2.90 0.63
C ASP A 28 -9.04 -3.00 1.98
N LYS A 29 -8.80 -4.06 2.74
CA LYS A 29 -9.27 -4.19 4.13
C LYS A 29 -8.77 -3.01 4.98
N ARG A 30 -7.50 -2.64 4.88
CA ARG A 30 -6.92 -1.52 5.63
C ARG A 30 -7.55 -0.18 5.25
N ILE A 31 -7.77 0.10 3.97
CA ILE A 31 -8.35 1.38 3.54
C ILE A 31 -9.85 1.46 3.86
N ASN A 32 -10.60 0.38 3.68
CA ASN A 32 -12.03 0.32 4.01
C ASN A 32 -12.26 0.61 5.50
N ASN A 33 -11.37 0.11 6.36
CA ASN A 33 -11.41 0.35 7.81
C ASN A 33 -11.06 1.80 8.22
N THR A 34 -10.60 2.67 7.31
CA THR A 34 -10.32 4.09 7.62
C THR A 34 -11.55 4.98 7.54
N GLY A 35 -12.63 4.53 6.89
CA GLY A 35 -13.76 5.38 6.52
C GLY A 35 -13.47 6.37 5.37
N CYS A 36 -12.31 6.25 4.71
CA CYS A 36 -11.83 7.17 3.65
C CYS A 36 -11.58 6.48 2.30
N ALA A 37 -12.23 5.33 2.06
CA ALA A 37 -12.06 4.56 0.84
C ALA A 37 -12.42 5.36 -0.43
N ALA A 38 -13.45 6.21 -0.36
CA ALA A 38 -13.90 7.02 -1.49
C ALA A 38 -12.85 8.06 -1.90
N GLU A 39 -12.28 8.80 -0.94
CA GLU A 39 -11.23 9.77 -1.18
C GLU A 39 -9.93 9.10 -1.66
N ASN A 40 -9.59 7.94 -1.10
CA ASN A 40 -8.46 7.14 -1.56
C ASN A 40 -8.63 6.67 -3.01
N LEU A 41 -9.83 6.23 -3.39
CA LEU A 41 -10.13 5.83 -4.75
C LEU A 41 -9.96 7.00 -5.73
N LYS A 42 -10.50 8.19 -5.41
CA LYS A 42 -10.30 9.40 -6.23
C LYS A 42 -8.83 9.72 -6.43
N LEU A 43 -8.06 9.67 -5.34
CA LEU A 43 -6.64 9.94 -5.35
C LEU A 43 -5.89 8.92 -6.23
N THR A 44 -6.19 7.64 -6.08
CA THR A 44 -5.60 6.56 -6.88
C THR A 44 -5.95 6.66 -8.36
N LEU A 45 -7.20 6.99 -8.68
CA LEU A 45 -7.65 7.22 -10.06
C LEU A 45 -6.91 8.41 -10.69
N CYS A 46 -6.74 9.52 -9.97
CA CYS A 46 -5.96 10.65 -10.47
C CYS A 46 -4.51 10.23 -10.80
N HIS A 47 -3.88 9.41 -9.96
CA HIS A 47 -2.53 8.92 -10.24
C HIS A 47 -2.51 7.93 -11.41
N ALA A 48 -3.50 7.05 -11.52
CA ALA A 48 -3.62 6.15 -12.66
C ALA A 48 -3.75 6.92 -13.99
N ASP A 49 -4.52 8.02 -13.99
CA ASP A 49 -4.72 8.87 -15.17
C ASP A 49 -3.49 9.71 -15.52
N THR A 50 -2.81 10.25 -14.50
CA THR A 50 -1.75 11.26 -14.71
C THR A 50 -0.32 10.71 -14.65
N GLY A 51 -0.13 9.56 -14.01
CA GLY A 51 1.17 8.98 -13.67
C GLY A 51 2.03 9.83 -12.73
N ASP A 52 1.48 10.88 -12.11
CA ASP A 52 2.24 11.83 -11.28
C ASP A 52 1.41 12.34 -10.11
N TRP A 53 1.72 11.83 -8.92
CA TRP A 53 1.07 12.21 -7.66
C TRP A 53 1.09 13.72 -7.38
N ARG A 54 2.07 14.47 -7.90
CA ARG A 54 2.15 15.92 -7.70
C ARG A 54 0.98 16.65 -8.35
N LYS A 55 0.40 16.10 -9.42
CA LYS A 55 -0.78 16.65 -10.10
C LYS A 55 -2.08 16.37 -9.35
N CYS A 56 -2.06 15.44 -8.40
CA CYS A 56 -3.22 15.02 -7.60
C CYS A 56 -3.32 15.72 -6.24
N THR A 57 -2.84 16.96 -6.16
CA THR A 57 -2.79 17.70 -4.88
C THR A 57 -4.19 17.90 -4.29
N LYS A 58 -5.19 18.12 -5.15
CA LYS A 58 -6.59 18.30 -4.72
C LYS A 58 -7.14 17.03 -4.07
N GLU A 59 -7.00 15.88 -4.72
CA GLU A 59 -7.45 14.59 -4.23
C GLU A 59 -6.69 14.20 -2.95
N MET A 60 -5.40 14.54 -2.87
CA MET A 60 -4.59 14.36 -1.68
C MET A 60 -5.10 15.21 -0.49
N GLU A 61 -5.51 16.45 -0.73
CA GLU A 61 -6.12 17.29 0.31
C GLU A 61 -7.49 16.76 0.76
N GLU A 62 -8.31 16.26 -0.15
CA GLU A 62 -9.59 15.61 0.19
C GLU A 62 -9.35 14.38 1.07
N PHE A 63 -8.39 13.52 0.70
CA PHE A 63 -8.02 12.36 1.49
C PHE A 63 -7.51 12.74 2.89
N LYS A 64 -6.63 13.74 3.00
CA LYS A 64 -6.15 14.24 4.29
C LYS A 64 -7.28 14.77 5.16
N LYS A 65 -8.23 15.52 4.60
CA LYS A 65 -9.39 16.01 5.34
C LYS A 65 -10.23 14.86 5.88
N CYS A 66 -10.51 13.84 5.07
CA CYS A 66 -11.21 12.65 5.52
C CYS A 66 -10.44 11.93 6.65
N TRP A 67 -9.12 11.81 6.48
CA TRP A 67 -8.24 11.14 7.45
C TRP A 67 -8.30 11.77 8.84
N GLU A 68 -8.23 13.10 8.90
CA GLU A 68 -8.35 13.87 10.13
C GLU A 68 -9.75 13.73 10.77
N LEU A 69 -10.82 13.83 9.97
CA LEU A 69 -12.20 13.70 10.44
C LEU A 69 -12.48 12.34 11.07
N ASN A 70 -11.91 11.27 10.51
CA ASN A 70 -12.02 9.91 11.02
C ASN A 70 -10.98 9.59 12.12
N LYS A 71 -10.18 10.57 12.56
CA LYS A 71 -9.18 10.44 13.63
C LYS A 71 -8.14 9.35 13.35
N ASN A 72 -7.76 9.18 12.09
CA ASN A 72 -6.88 8.09 11.66
C ASN A 72 -5.40 8.34 11.98
N ASN A 73 -5.01 9.49 12.53
CA ASN A 73 -3.62 9.84 12.86
C ASN A 73 -2.92 8.86 13.80
N VAL A 74 -3.68 8.17 14.66
CA VAL A 74 -3.15 7.12 15.54
C VAL A 74 -2.63 5.90 14.76
N ARG A 75 -3.06 5.71 13.51
CA ARG A 75 -2.64 4.60 12.65
C ARG A 75 -1.24 4.79 12.06
N THR A 76 -0.66 5.99 12.18
CA THR A 76 0.64 6.37 11.58
C THR A 76 1.68 6.74 12.63
N SER A 77 1.48 6.39 13.90
CA SER A 77 2.51 6.61 14.92
C SER A 77 3.76 5.78 14.61
N THR A 78 4.92 6.41 14.66
CA THR A 78 6.20 5.71 14.61
C THR A 78 6.42 4.97 15.93
N VAL A 79 6.81 3.70 15.87
CA VAL A 79 7.31 2.97 17.03
C VAL A 79 8.83 3.14 17.08
N ASP A 80 9.38 3.47 18.24
CA ASP A 80 10.83 3.44 18.44
C ASP A 80 11.29 1.97 18.35
N SER A 81 12.22 1.69 17.45
CA SER A 81 12.78 0.34 17.29
C SER A 81 13.87 0.16 18.34
N ASP A 82 13.47 -0.19 19.57
CA ASP A 82 14.37 -0.42 20.72
C ASP A 82 15.20 -1.72 20.63
N GLU A 83 15.60 -2.13 19.42
CA GLU A 83 16.53 -3.25 19.25
C GLU A 83 17.96 -2.77 19.50
N LYS A 84 18.37 -2.87 20.78
CA LYS A 84 19.78 -3.05 21.12
C LYS A 84 20.23 -4.40 20.57
N PHE A 85 20.94 -4.37 19.45
CA PHE A 85 21.77 -5.46 18.96
C PHE A 85 22.85 -5.86 19.98
#